data_AF-A0AAD6QKK4-F1
#
_entry.id   AF-A0AAD6QKK4-F1
#
_cell.length_a   1.000
_cell.length_b   1.000
_cell.length_c   1.000
_cell.angle_alpha   90.00
_cell.angle_beta   90.00
_cell.angle_gamma   90.00
#
_symmetry.space_group_name_H-M   'P 1'
#
loop_
_entity.id
_entity.type
_entity.pdbx_description
1 polymer ?
#
loop_
_entity_poly.entity_id
_entity_poly.type
_entity_poly.pdbx_seq_one_letter_code
_entity_poly.pdbx_strand_id
1 'polypeptide(L)'
;MTAFCKCLYVLQIVPTEYRYISKEVLPTNQFSVTEYFSPMTDFDRTWPAVYFLYDLSPITVTIKEERRSFLHFITRLCAVLGGTFALTGMLDRWMCRLLEALTKPSP
;
A
#
# COMPACT_ATOMS: atom_id res chain seq x y z
N MET A 1 -31.88 38.56 10.67
CA MET A 1 -31.72 38.32 9.22
C MET A 1 -31.33 36.85 9.06
N THR A 2 -32.32 35.99 8.86
CA THR A 2 -32.13 34.54 8.72
C THR A 2 -31.63 34.24 7.31
N ALA A 3 -30.36 33.87 7.17
CA ALA A 3 -29.80 33.42 5.90
C ALA A 3 -30.27 31.98 5.65
N PHE A 4 -31.24 31.80 4.75
CA PHE A 4 -31.63 30.48 4.27
C PHE A 4 -30.63 30.00 3.21
N CYS A 5 -30.26 28.73 3.26
CA CYS A 5 -29.27 28.14 2.35
C CYS A 5 -29.78 26.81 1.81
N LYS A 6 -29.46 26.54 0.55
CA LYS A 6 -29.60 25.22 -0.05
C LYS A 6 -28.27 24.50 0.05
N CYS A 7 -28.26 23.37 0.74
CA CYS A 7 -27.06 22.54 0.91
C CYS A 7 -27.23 21.27 0.07
N LEU A 8 -26.25 20.98 -0.79
CA LEU A 8 -26.19 19.74 -1.55
C LEU A 8 -24.93 18.97 -1.16
N TYR A 9 -25.13 17.77 -0.65
CA TYR A 9 -24.10 16.80 -0.32
C TYR A 9 -24.05 15.75 -1.41
N VAL A 10 -22.97 15.70 -2.18
CA VAL A 10 -22.71 14.65 -3.15
C VAL A 10 -21.79 13.61 -2.51
N LEU A 11 -22.35 12.44 -2.22
CA LEU A 11 -21.63 11.30 -1.67
C LEU A 11 -21.18 10.39 -2.80
N GLN A 12 -19.87 10.27 -2.99
CA GLN A 12 -19.27 9.29 -3.88
C GLN A 12 -18.86 8.06 -3.06
N ILE A 13 -19.47 6.92 -3.34
CA ILE A 13 -19.22 5.67 -2.62
C ILE A 13 -18.43 4.73 -3.51
N VAL A 14 -17.34 4.20 -2.98
CA VAL A 14 -16.48 3.19 -3.62
C VAL A 14 -16.58 1.90 -2.82
N PRO A 15 -17.15 0.83 -3.37
CA PRO A 15 -17.20 -0.46 -2.69
C PRO A 15 -15.78 -1.05 -2.57
N THR A 16 -15.44 -1.49 -1.36
CA THR A 16 -14.12 -2.06 -1.07
C THR A 16 -14.21 -3.39 -0.35
N GLU A 17 -13.55 -4.41 -0.89
CA GLU A 17 -13.50 -5.74 -0.29
C GLU A 17 -12.13 -5.97 0.35
N TYR A 18 -12.10 -6.26 1.65
CA TYR A 18 -10.89 -6.68 2.33
C TYR A 18 -10.85 -8.21 2.43
N ARG A 19 -9.86 -8.83 1.79
CA ARG A 19 -9.66 -10.29 1.81
C ARG A 19 -8.51 -10.62 2.75
N TYR A 20 -8.84 -11.16 3.90
CA TYR A 20 -7.87 -11.59 4.90
C TYR A 20 -7.29 -12.97 4.55
N ILE A 21 -6.10 -13.26 5.10
CA ILE A 21 -5.45 -14.57 4.99
C ILE A 21 -6.34 -15.69 5.59
N SER A 22 -7.21 -15.34 6.55
CA SER A 22 -8.20 -16.22 7.17
C SER A 22 -9.36 -16.63 6.24
N LYS A 23 -9.35 -16.18 4.97
CA LYS A 23 -10.45 -16.31 3.99
C LYS A 23 -11.73 -15.58 4.33
N GLU A 24 -11.76 -14.80 5.42
CA GLU A 24 -12.85 -13.88 5.70
C GLU A 24 -12.77 -12.68 4.74
N VAL A 25 -13.90 -12.38 4.10
CA VAL A 25 -14.06 -11.21 3.24
C VAL A 25 -14.89 -10.22 4.03
N LEU A 26 -14.30 -9.07 4.39
CA LEU A 26 -15.04 -7.96 4.98
C LEU A 26 -15.51 -7.02 3.86
N PRO A 27 -16.83 -6.95 3.59
CA PRO A 27 -17.37 -5.92 2.72
C PRO A 27 -17.32 -4.58 3.45
N THR A 28 -16.66 -3.60 2.84
CA THR A 28 -16.53 -2.23 3.35
C THR A 28 -16.86 -1.25 2.23
N ASN A 29 -17.15 0.00 2.58
CA ASN A 29 -17.41 1.04 1.59
C ASN A 29 -16.58 2.27 1.96
N GLN A 30 -15.77 2.75 1.02
CA GLN A 30 -15.11 4.04 1.15
C GLN A 30 -16.06 5.12 0.63
N PHE A 31 -16.03 6.30 1.26
CA PHE A 31 -16.89 7.41 0.87
C PHE A 31 -16.07 8.70 0.76
N SER A 32 -16.43 9.53 -0.22
CA SER A 32 -15.95 10.90 -0.38
C SER A 32 -17.15 11.82 -0.48
N VAL A 33 -17.11 12.97 0.17
CA VAL A 33 -18.22 13.92 0.23
C VAL A 33 -17.80 15.25 -0.37
N THR A 34 -18.61 15.77 -1.29
CA THR A 34 -18.48 17.13 -1.81
C THR A 34 -19.70 17.94 -1.41
N GLU A 35 -19.47 19.12 -0.83
CA GLU A 35 -20.53 19.98 -0.30
C GLU A 35 -20.67 21.23 -1.17
N TYR A 36 -21.91 21.54 -1.55
CA TYR A 36 -22.26 22.76 -2.28
C TYR A 36 -23.24 23.58 -1.45
N PHE A 37 -22.86 24.83 -1.18
CA PHE A 37 -23.67 25.80 -0.45
C PHE A 37 -24.15 26.86 -1.43
N SER A 38 -25.47 26.98 -1.57
CA SER A 38 -26.10 28.02 -2.38
C SER A 38 -26.94 28.91 -1.47
N PRO A 39 -26.52 30.17 -1.23
CA PRO A 39 -27.29 31.10 -0.42
C PRO A 39 -28.61 31.44 -1.14
N MET A 40 -29.73 31.37 -0.41
CA MET A 40 -31.02 31.76 -0.96
C MET A 40 -31.21 33.27 -0.83
N THR A 41 -31.72 33.89 -1.88
CA THR A 41 -32.18 35.27 -1.84
C THR A 41 -33.67 35.31 -1.51
N ASP A 42 -34.16 36.41 -0.92
CA ASP A 42 -35.59 36.54 -0.54
C ASP A 42 -36.55 36.46 -1.75
N PHE A 43 -36.02 36.55 -2.98
CA PHE A 43 -36.78 36.37 -4.23
C PHE A 43 -36.93 34.91 -4.65
N ASP A 44 -36.10 34.01 -4.12
CA ASP A 44 -36.21 32.58 -4.35
C ASP A 44 -37.43 32.06 -3.57
N ARG A 45 -38.55 31.84 -4.27
CA ARG A 45 -39.77 31.20 -3.71
C ARG A 45 -39.56 29.72 -3.33
N THR A 46 -38.31 29.28 -3.19
CA THR A 46 -37.93 27.91 -2.91
C THR A 46 -37.60 27.78 -1.45
N TRP A 47 -38.04 26.68 -0.84
CA TRP A 47 -37.85 26.45 0.58
C TRP A 47 -36.44 25.92 0.84
N PRO A 48 -35.81 26.29 1.97
CA PRO A 48 -34.53 25.74 2.37
C PRO A 48 -34.61 24.21 2.38
N ALA A 49 -33.61 23.57 1.80
CA ALA A 49 -33.59 22.13 1.65
C ALA A 49 -32.16 21.62 1.66
N VAL A 50 -32.02 20.40 2.20
CA VAL A 50 -30.78 19.64 2.20
C VAL A 50 -30.96 18.46 1.26
N TYR A 51 -30.08 18.34 0.28
CA TYR A 51 -30.09 17.27 -0.70
C TYR A 51 -28.90 16.35 -0.48
N PHE A 52 -29.15 15.03 -0.44
CA PHE A 52 -28.11 14.01 -0.40
C PHE A 52 -28.17 13.24 -1.72
N LEU A 53 -27.15 13.41 -2.55
CA LEU A 53 -27.00 12.69 -3.81
C LEU A 53 -25.99 11.57 -3.64
N TYR A 54 -26.39 10.34 -3.91
CA TYR A 54 -25.54 9.15 -3.82
C TYR A 54 -25.09 8.74 -5.22
N ASP A 55 -23.78 8.76 -5.45
CA ASP A 55 -23.15 8.31 -6.69
C ASP A 55 -22.25 7.10 -6.38
N LEU A 56 -22.58 5.95 -6.97
CA LEU A 56 -21.85 4.69 -6.76
C LEU A 56 -20.77 4.57 -7.84
N SER A 57 -19.50 4.50 -7.44
CA SER A 57 -18.41 4.28 -8.38
C SER A 57 -18.49 2.87 -8.98
N PRO A 58 -18.33 2.72 -10.32
CA PRO A 58 -18.36 1.41 -10.98
C PRO A 58 -17.08 0.58 -10.75
N ILE A 59 -16.18 1.04 -9.87
CA ILE A 59 -14.90 0.38 -9.57
C ILE A 59 -14.98 -0.20 -8.15
N THR A 60 -14.63 -1.48 -8.01
CA THR A 60 -14.49 -2.15 -6.71
C THR A 60 -13.01 -2.35 -6.39
N VAL A 61 -12.58 -1.92 -5.21
CA VAL A 61 -11.19 -2.10 -4.76
C VAL A 61 -11.09 -3.37 -3.92
N THR A 62 -10.29 -4.34 -4.35
CA THR A 62 -10.03 -5.57 -3.57
C THR A 62 -8.64 -5.51 -2.97
N ILE A 63 -8.56 -5.41 -1.65
CA ILE A 63 -7.29 -5.46 -0.92
C ILE A 63 -7.08 -6.89 -0.44
N LYS A 64 -6.03 -7.54 -0.92
CA LYS A 64 -5.66 -8.90 -0.52
C LYS A 64 -4.49 -8.83 0.45
N GLU A 65 -4.66 -9.41 1.62
CA GLU A 65 -3.57 -9.60 2.55
C GLU A 65 -2.81 -10.88 2.17
N GLU A 66 -1.59 -10.72 1.64
CA GLU A 66 -0.72 -11.84 1.27
C GLU A 66 0.35 -12.06 2.35
N ARG A 67 0.51 -13.29 2.84
CA ARG A 67 1.67 -13.61 3.70
C ARG A 67 2.92 -13.56 2.83
N ARG A 68 3.92 -12.77 3.26
CA ARG A 68 5.27 -12.85 2.67
C ARG A 68 5.71 -14.31 2.67
N SER A 69 6.03 -14.83 1.49
CA SER A 69 6.26 -16.24 1.26
C SER A 69 7.49 -16.73 2.06
N PHE A 70 7.35 -17.83 2.80
CA PHE A 70 8.46 -18.48 3.53
C PHE A 70 9.63 -18.85 2.60
N LEU A 71 9.36 -19.05 1.30
CA LEU A 71 10.38 -19.23 0.26
C LEU A 71 11.34 -18.05 0.15
N HIS A 72 10.87 -16.83 0.41
CA HIS A 72 11.70 -15.63 0.40
C HIS A 72 12.72 -15.61 1.56
N PHE A 73 12.40 -16.27 2.66
CA PHE A 73 13.33 -16.47 3.78
C PHE A 73 14.36 -17.55 3.44
N ILE A 74 13.92 -18.69 2.88
CA ILE A 74 14.82 -19.79 2.49
C ILE A 74 15.83 -19.34 1.43
N THR A 75 15.41 -18.56 0.44
CA THR A 75 16.30 -18.01 -0.58
C THR A 75 17.36 -17.08 0.01
N ARG A 76 16.98 -16.22 0.96
CA ARG A 76 17.95 -15.38 1.70
C ARG A 76 18.92 -16.20 2.54
N LEU A 77 18.44 -17.24 3.22
CA LEU A 77 19.28 -18.12 4.03
C LEU A 77 20.30 -18.88 3.16
N CYS A 78 19.87 -19.44 2.04
CA CYS A 78 20.74 -20.12 1.08
C CYS A 78 21.82 -19.17 0.53
N ALA A 79 21.46 -17.94 0.18
CA ALA A 79 22.40 -16.93 -0.32
C ALA A 79 23.51 -16.63 0.70
N VAL A 80 23.18 -16.50 1.98
CA VAL A 80 24.17 -16.25 3.04
C VAL A 80 25.06 -17.47 3.24
N LEU A 81 24.48 -18.67 3.38
CA LEU A 81 25.25 -19.90 3.62
C LEU A 81 26.19 -20.23 2.44
N GLY A 82 25.67 -20.20 1.21
CA GLY A 82 26.46 -20.43 0.00
C GLY A 82 27.55 -19.37 -0.19
N GLY A 83 27.22 -18.11 0.09
CA GLY A 83 28.19 -17.00 0.07
C GLY A 83 29.32 -17.20 1.07
N THR A 84 29.00 -17.51 2.33
CA THR A 84 30.03 -17.75 3.36
C THR A 84 30.94 -18.92 3.02
N PHE A 85 30.39 -20.04 2.54
CA PHE A 85 31.18 -21.21 2.18
C PHE A 85 32.14 -20.91 1.01
N ALA A 86 31.64 -20.21 -0.02
CA ALA A 86 32.46 -19.79 -1.15
C ALA A 86 33.57 -18.80 -0.73
N LEU A 87 33.22 -17.81 0.10
CA LEU A 87 34.16 -16.80 0.59
C LEU A 87 35.28 -17.42 1.42
N THR A 88 34.98 -18.34 2.35
CA THR A 88 36.01 -19.01 3.14
C THR A 88 36.99 -19.80 2.27
N GLY A 89 36.49 -20.57 1.29
CA GLY A 89 37.35 -21.32 0.38
C GLY A 89 38.19 -20.45 -0.56
N MET A 90 37.66 -19.28 -0.97
CA MET A 90 38.44 -18.30 -1.73
C MET A 90 39.51 -17.65 -0.87
N LEU A 91 39.17 -17.21 0.34
CA LEU A 91 40.09 -16.54 1.26
C LEU A 91 41.27 -17.44 1.64
N ASP A 92 41.03 -18.72 1.92
CA ASP A 92 42.09 -19.66 2.27
C ASP A 92 43.12 -19.82 1.14
N ARG A 93 42.64 -20.02 -0.10
CA ARG A 93 43.51 -20.11 -1.28
C ARG A 93 44.27 -18.82 -1.57
N TRP A 94 43.61 -17.67 -1.38
CA TRP A 94 44.24 -16.36 -1.55
C TRP A 94 45.33 -16.15 -0.50
N MET A 95 45.05 -16.46 0.77
CA MET A 95 45.99 -16.34 1.87
C MET A 95 47.23 -17.21 1.65
N CYS A 96 47.06 -18.48 1.27
CA CYS A 96 48.19 -19.36 0.96
C CYS A 96 49.05 -18.82 -0.18
N ARG A 97 48.44 -18.37 -1.30
CA ARG A 97 49.18 -17.80 -2.42
C ARG A 97 49.89 -16.48 -2.06
N LEU A 98 49.27 -15.66 -1.22
CA LEU A 98 49.86 -14.40 -0.77
C LEU A 98 51.06 -14.67 0.15
N LEU A 99 50.95 -15.63 1.05
CA LEU A 99 52.06 -16.09 1.89
C LEU A 99 53.21 -16.64 1.04
N GLU A 100 52.94 -17.48 0.04
CA GLU A 100 53.96 -17.98 -0.88
C GLU A 100 54.62 -16.86 -1.70
N ALA A 101 53.84 -15.87 -2.16
CA ALA A 101 54.37 -14.71 -2.88
C ALA A 101 55.24 -13.80 -2.02
N LEU A 102 54.89 -13.63 -0.73
CA LEU A 102 55.68 -12.84 0.23
C LEU A 102 56.90 -13.60 0.76
N THR A 103 56.80 -14.93 0.89
CA THR A 103 57.89 -15.77 1.40
C THR A 103 58.90 -16.12 0.32
N LYS A 104 58.56 -16.02 -0.98
CA LYS A 104 59.52 -16.14 -2.08
C LYS A 104 60.53 -14.99 -1.96
N PRO A 105 61.75 -15.23 -1.47
CA PRO A 105 62.75 -14.19 -1.38
C PRO A 105 63.11 -13.80 -2.81
N SER A 106 63.18 -12.50 -3.08
CA SER A 106 63.79 -11.99 -4.30
C SER A 106 65.21 -12.56 -4.41
N PRO A 107 65.61 -13.11 -5.58
CA PRO A 107 67.00 -13.52 -5.80
C PRO A 107 67.98 -12.35 -5.72
#